data_AF-A0A367LT30-F1
#
_entry.id   AF-A0A367LT30-F1
#
_cell.length_a   1.000
_cell.length_b   1.000
_cell.length_c   1.000
_cell.angle_alpha   90.00
_cell.angle_beta   90.00
_cell.angle_gamma   90.00
#
_symmetry.space_group_name_H-M   'P 1'
#
loop_
_entity.id
_entity.type
_entity.pdbx_description
1 polymer ?
#
loop_
_entity_poly.entity_id
_entity_poly.type
_entity_poly.pdbx_seq_one_letter_code
_entity_poly.pdbx_strand_id
1 'polypeptide(L)' 'NDVWCHLPDQAWRILHSMPRREEFVFPYNAKSVSASFTRACSFLEIDDLHFHDLRHDGISRLFEIGWDIPRVAS' A
#
# COMPACT_ATOMS: atom_id res chain seq x y z
N ASN A 1 12.82 2.03 -8.12
CA ASN A 1 13.94 1.33 -7.46
C ASN A 1 13.50 -0.05 -7.07
N ASP A 2 14.38 -1.01 -7.27
CA ASP A 2 14.21 -2.40 -6.85
C ASP A 2 15.09 -2.60 -5.61
N VAL A 3 14.50 -2.39 -4.42
CA VAL A 3 15.18 -2.51 -3.12
C VAL A 3 14.50 -3.60 -2.31
N TRP A 4 15.28 -4.34 -1.53
CA TRP A 4 14.76 -5.30 -0.58
C TRP A 4 14.13 -4.58 0.60
N CYS A 5 12.86 -4.85 0.86
CA CYS A 5 12.14 -4.30 2.00
C CYS A 5 11.57 -5.41 2.89
N HIS A 6 11.35 -5.06 4.16
CA HIS A 6 10.65 -5.95 5.08
C HIS A 6 9.14 -5.84 4.86
N LEU A 7 8.45 -6.98 4.77
CA LEU A 7 6.98 -7.02 4.73
C LEU A 7 6.42 -7.28 6.14
N PRO A 8 5.48 -6.46 6.63
CA PRO A 8 4.70 -6.80 7.82
C PRO A 8 3.82 -8.03 7.58
N ASP A 9 3.47 -8.73 8.66
CA ASP A 9 2.60 -9.91 8.60
C ASP A 9 1.25 -9.62 7.93
N GLN A 10 0.71 -8.40 8.12
CA GLN A 10 -0.54 -7.98 7.47
C GLN A 10 -0.37 -7.88 5.94
N ALA A 11 0.75 -7.32 5.46
CA ALA A 11 1.05 -7.24 4.04
C ALA A 11 1.29 -8.65 3.45
N TRP A 12 1.96 -9.52 4.21
CA TRP A 12 2.18 -10.92 3.84
C TRP A 12 0.87 -11.69 3.64
N ARG A 13 -0.11 -11.47 4.53
CA ARG A 13 -1.46 -12.06 4.42
C ARG A 13 -2.18 -11.61 3.15
N ILE A 14 -2.08 -10.33 2.79
CA ILE A 14 -2.68 -9.81 1.55
C ILE A 14 -2.02 -10.48 0.34
N LEU A 15 -0.68 -10.55 0.31
CA LEU A 15 0.06 -11.20 -0.77
C LEU A 15 -0.37 -12.66 -0.96
N HIS A 16 -0.56 -13.40 0.14
CA HIS A 16 -1.03 -14.78 0.09
C HIS A 16 -2.50 -14.94 -0.32
N SER A 17 -3.33 -13.91 -0.17
CA SER A 17 -4.73 -13.94 -0.60
C SER A 17 -4.88 -13.73 -2.12
N MET A 18 -3.85 -13.24 -2.80
CA MET A 18 -3.91 -12.95 -4.22
C MET A 18 -3.90 -14.25 -5.07
N PRO A 19 -4.75 -14.34 -6.11
CA PRO A 19 -4.75 -15.48 -7.03
C PRO A 19 -3.45 -15.53 -7.83
N ARG A 20 -2.78 -16.68 -7.84
CA ARG A 20 -1.48 -16.90 -8.53
C ARG A 20 -1.69 -17.30 -9.99
N ARG A 21 -2.33 -16.43 -10.78
CA ARG A 21 -2.72 -16.72 -12.18
C ARG A 21 -1.94 -15.92 -13.22
N GLU A 22 -1.35 -14.80 -12.82
CA GLU A 22 -0.65 -13.87 -13.69
C GLU A 22 0.83 -13.76 -13.28
N GLU A 23 1.65 -13.12 -14.12
CA GLU A 23 3.07 -12.88 -13.84
C GLU A 23 3.29 -11.98 -12.61
N PHE A 24 2.41 -10.98 -12.42
CA PHE A 24 2.49 -10.04 -11.31
C PHE A 24 1.53 -10.40 -10.18
N VAL A 25 1.97 -10.23 -8.92
CA VAL A 25 1.13 -10.42 -7.72
C VAL A 25 -0.11 -9.54 -7.77
N PHE A 26 0.03 -8.30 -8.25
CA PHE A 26 -1.06 -7.35 -8.46
C PHE A 26 -1.13 -6.97 -9.95
N PRO A 27 -1.94 -7.66 -10.77
CA PRO A 27 -2.01 -7.44 -12.21
C PRO A 27 -2.95 -6.27 -12.55
N TYR A 28 -2.78 -5.12 -11.91
CA TYR A 28 -3.66 -3.96 -12.06
C TYR A 28 -2.92 -2.76 -12.66
N ASN A 29 -3.61 -1.97 -13.47
CA ASN A 29 -3.07 -0.73 -14.01
C ASN A 29 -3.02 0.35 -12.91
N ALA A 30 -1.83 0.90 -12.65
CA ALA A 30 -1.63 1.90 -11.61
C ALA A 30 -2.54 3.15 -11.75
N LYS A 31 -2.78 3.63 -12.98
CA LYS A 31 -3.68 4.79 -13.21
C LYS A 31 -5.12 4.44 -12.84
N SER A 32 -5.57 3.23 -13.16
CA SER A 32 -6.89 2.75 -12.81
C SER A 32 -7.06 2.62 -11.29
N VAL A 33 -6.04 2.15 -10.57
CA VAL A 33 -6.08 2.08 -9.10
C VAL A 33 -6.21 3.47 -8.49
N SER A 34 -5.38 4.43 -8.89
CA SER A 34 -5.46 5.81 -8.39
C SER A 34 -6.81 6.46 -8.69
N ALA A 35 -7.33 6.29 -9.90
CA ALA A 35 -8.65 6.82 -10.27
C ALA A 35 -9.78 6.15 -9.49
N SER A 36 -9.68 4.85 -9.21
CA SER A 36 -10.65 4.14 -8.37
C SER A 36 -10.62 4.65 -6.93
N PHE A 37 -9.43 4.90 -6.38
CA PHE A 37 -9.26 5.45 -5.04
C PHE A 37 -9.89 6.85 -4.92
N THR A 38 -9.56 7.77 -5.84
CA THR A 38 -10.13 9.12 -5.85
C THR A 38 -11.66 9.11 -5.92
N ARG A 39 -12.24 8.22 -6.75
CA ARG A 39 -13.70 8.05 -6.82
C ARG A 39 -14.28 7.50 -5.52
N ALA A 40 -13.58 6.57 -4.85
CA ALA A 40 -14.01 6.04 -3.57
C ALA A 40 -13.99 7.13 -2.48
N CYS A 41 -12.95 7.97 -2.40
CA CYS A 41 -12.92 9.11 -1.49
C CYS A 41 -14.10 10.06 -1.73
N SER A 42 -14.39 10.41 -2.98
CA SER A 42 -15.54 11.26 -3.33
C SER A 42 -16.87 10.62 -2.98
N PHE A 43 -17.03 9.31 -3.20
CA PHE A 43 -18.25 8.59 -2.84
C PHE A 43 -18.48 8.52 -1.33
N LEU A 44 -17.40 8.44 -0.54
CA LEU A 44 -17.44 8.40 0.92
C LEU A 44 -17.39 9.79 1.56
N GLU A 45 -17.44 10.87 0.77
CA GLU A 45 -17.35 12.26 1.23
C GLU A 45 -16.10 12.53 2.09
N ILE A 46 -14.97 11.92 1.72
CA ILE A 46 -13.68 12.14 2.37
C ILE A 46 -12.98 13.30 1.67
N ASP A 47 -12.79 14.39 2.41
CA ASP A 47 -12.10 15.58 1.94
C ASP A 47 -10.57 15.46 2.08
N ASP A 48 -9.86 16.01 1.11
CA ASP A 48 -8.40 16.22 1.11
C ASP A 48 -7.52 14.94 1.31
N LEU A 49 -8.05 13.75 1.00
CA LEU A 49 -7.30 12.50 1.02
C LEU A 49 -6.81 12.08 -0.37
N HIS A 50 -5.49 12.03 -0.56
CA HIS A 50 -4.86 11.63 -1.81
C HIS A 50 -4.21 10.25 -1.70
N PHE A 51 -4.07 9.56 -2.84
CA PHE A 51 -3.51 8.21 -2.86
C PHE A 51 -2.06 8.15 -2.36
N HIS A 52 -1.27 9.23 -2.53
CA HIS A 52 0.10 9.28 -2.05
C HIS A 52 0.21 9.49 -0.53
N ASP A 53 -0.85 9.99 0.12
CA ASP A 53 -0.90 10.14 1.58
C ASP A 53 -0.84 8.78 2.28
N LEU A 54 -1.32 7.72 1.62
CA LEU A 54 -1.20 6.35 2.10
C LEU A 54 0.26 5.90 2.30
N ARG A 55 1.22 6.48 1.57
CA ARG A 55 2.64 6.21 1.82
C ARG A 55 3.07 6.83 3.14
N HIS A 56 2.62 8.06 3.43
CA HIS A 56 2.95 8.73 4.69
C HIS A 56 2.29 8.01 5.88
N ASP A 57 1.01 7.68 5.75
CA ASP A 57 0.27 6.89 6.75
C ASP A 57 0.91 5.52 6.98
N GLY A 58 1.28 4.82 5.91
CA GLY A 58 1.99 3.54 5.99
C GLY A 58 3.30 3.63 6.77
N ILE A 59 4.10 4.68 6.56
CA ILE A 59 5.32 4.92 7.34
C ILE A 59 5.00 5.12 8.82
N SER A 60 4.03 5.97 9.14
CA SER A 60 3.57 6.18 10.52
C SER A 60 3.13 4.88 11.18
N ARG A 61 2.36 4.07 10.45
CA ARG A 61 1.89 2.75 10.91
C ARG A 61 3.03 1.77 11.18
N LEU A 62 4.08 1.76 10.37
CA LEU A 62 5.25 0.91 10.61
C LEU A 62 5.96 1.29 11.91
N PHE A 63 6.08 2.58 12.21
CA PHE A 63 6.62 3.04 13.50
C PHE A 63 5.69 2.68 14.67
N GLU A 64 4.38 2.81 14.51
CA GLU A 64 3.40 2.42 15.54
C GLU A 64 3.50 0.95 15.94
N ILE A 65 3.80 0.05 15.00
CA ILE A 65 4.00 -1.38 15.26
C ILE A 65 5.44 -1.71 15.75
N GLY A 66 6.23 -0.69 16.08
CA GLY A 66 7.53 -0.82 16.74
C GLY A 66 8.70 -1.09 15.79
N TRP A 67 8.60 -0.76 14.49
CA TRP A 67 9.73 -0.87 13.58
C TRP A 67 10.70 0.30 13.78
N ASP A 68 11.99 0.04 13.59
CA ASP A 68 13.06 1.01 13.67
C ASP A 68 13.38 1.64 12.30
N ILE A 69 14.12 2.74 12.32
CA ILE A 69 14.45 3.53 11.12
C ILE A 69 15.04 2.68 9.98
N PRO A 70 16.03 1.78 10.21
CA PRO A 70 16.58 0.96 9.14
C PRO A 70 15.53 0.09 8.45
N ARG A 71 14.57 -0.45 9.21
CA ARG A 71 13.53 -1.34 8.70
C ARG A 71 12.40 -0.61 7.99
N VAL A 72 12.14 0.65 8.35
CA VAL A 72 11.15 1.51 7.68
C VAL A 72 11.72 2.13 6.39
N ALA A 73 13.02 2.38 6.33
CA ALA A 73 13.68 3.03 5.20
C ALA A 73 14.15 2.07 4.09
N SER A 74 14.08 0.75 4.32
CA SER A 74 14.47 -0.31 3.36
C SER A 74 13.47 -0.48 2.23
#